data_AF-A0A4Q8L871-F1
#
_entry.id   AF-A0A4Q8L871-F1
#
_cell.length_a   1.000
_cell.length_b   1.000
_cell.length_c   1.000
_cell.angle_alpha   90.00
_cell.angle_beta   90.00
_cell.angle_gamma   90.00
#
_symmetry.space_group_name_H-M   'P 1'
#
loop_
_entity.id
_entity.type
_entity.pdbx_description
1 polymer ?
#
loop_
_entity_poly.entity_id
_entity_poly.type
_entity_poly.pdbx_seq_one_letter_code
_entity_poly.pdbx_strand_id
1 'polypeptide(L)' 'MSTDRRWSYLTVEVKPSLLGALKAELVQEELTRQGNQGWELVNLIVPAPAQPIVLVFKPPQ' A
#
# COMPACT_ATOMS: atom_id res chain seq x y z
N MET A 1 17.36 -20.61 -17.90
CA MET A 1 16.19 -19.84 -17.43
C MET A 1 16.71 -18.50 -16.97
N SER A 2 16.37 -17.41 -17.64
CA SER A 2 16.82 -16.08 -17.19
C SER A 2 16.16 -15.77 -15.85
N THR A 3 16.95 -15.63 -14.79
CA THR A 3 16.52 -15.22 -13.45
C THR A 3 16.28 -13.71 -13.40
N ASP A 4 15.55 -13.18 -14.39
CA ASP A 4 15.27 -11.76 -14.50
C ASP A 4 14.11 -11.42 -13.54
N ARG A 5 14.36 -11.56 -12.23
CA ARG A 5 13.48 -11.02 -11.18
C ARG A 5 13.65 -9.51 -11.20
N ARG A 6 13.08 -8.85 -12.20
CA ARG A 6 13.02 -7.38 -12.21
C ARG A 6 12.24 -6.94 -10.99
N TRP A 7 12.78 -5.97 -10.27
CA TRP A 7 12.09 -5.34 -9.17
C TRP A 7 10.81 -4.71 -9.72
N SER A 8 9.67 -5.16 -9.20
CA SER A 8 8.36 -4.58 -9.49
C SER A 8 7.80 -4.09 -8.17
N TYR A 9 7.30 -2.85 -8.17
CA TYR A 9 6.67 -2.26 -7.00
C TYR A 9 5.27 -1.81 -7.35
N LEU A 10 4.35 -1.99 -6.40
CA LEU A 10 3.00 -1.44 -6.46
C LEU A 10 2.89 -0.34 -5.39
N THR A 11 2.49 0.85 -5.79
CA THR A 11 2.17 1.95 -4.87
C THR A 11 0.68 2.21 -4.87
N VAL A 12 0.06 2.27 -3.68
CA VAL A 12 -1.38 2.54 -3.54
C VAL A 12 -1.61 3.69 -2.58
N GLU A 13 -2.45 4.64 -2.99
CA GLU A 13 -2.92 5.71 -2.11
C GLU A 13 -4.15 5.26 -1.31
N VAL A 14 -4.08 5.43 0.01
CA VAL A 14 -5.23 5.33 0.92
C VAL A 14 -5.64 6.73 1.32
N LYS A 15 -6.79 7.17 0.82
CA LYS A 15 -7.31 8.52 1.08
C LYS A 15 -7.95 8.59 2.47
N PRO A 16 -7.77 9.70 3.21
CA PRO A 16 -8.52 9.95 4.43
C PRO A 16 -10.02 9.98 4.17
N SER A 17 -10.82 9.77 5.22
CA SER A 17 -12.26 9.97 5.12
C SER A 17 -12.61 11.43 4.82
N LEU A 18 -13.82 11.70 4.30
CA LEU A 18 -14.29 13.06 4.00
C LEU A 18 -14.27 14.01 5.22
N LEU A 19 -14.28 13.46 6.44
CA LEU A 19 -14.12 14.22 7.69
C LEU A 19 -12.64 14.47 8.07
N GLY A 20 -11.71 14.28 7.13
CA GLY A 20 -10.29 14.64 7.25
C GLY A 20 -9.44 13.67 8.06
N ALA A 21 -10.05 12.78 8.85
CA ALA A 21 -9.32 11.76 9.60
C ALA A 21 -9.01 10.55 8.70
N LEU A 22 -7.75 10.13 8.71
CA LEU A 22 -7.38 8.79 8.27
C LEU A 22 -7.91 7.80 9.30
N LYS A 23 -8.66 6.82 8.81
CA LYS A 23 -9.19 5.71 9.61
C LYS A 23 -8.29 4.49 9.41
N ALA A 24 -7.91 3.84 10.51
CA ALA A 24 -7.06 2.65 10.45
C ALA A 24 -7.72 1.53 9.63
N GLU A 25 -9.05 1.47 9.66
CA GLU A 25 -9.87 0.52 8.92
C GLU A 25 -9.66 0.64 7.41
N LEU A 26 -9.52 1.86 6.87
CA LEU A 26 -9.27 2.08 5.45
C LEU A 26 -7.89 1.55 5.04
N VAL A 27 -6.89 1.69 5.92
CA VAL A 27 -5.55 1.12 5.69
C VAL A 27 -5.61 -0.40 5.76
N GLN A 28 -6.33 -0.96 6.75
CA GLN A 28 -6.48 -2.40 6.92
C GLN A 28 -7.22 -3.05 5.75
N GLU A 29 -8.28 -2.42 5.23
CA GLU A 29 -9.02 -2.89 4.05
C GLU A 29 -8.10 -3.00 2.84
N GLU A 30 -7.30 -1.96 2.59
CA GLU A 30 -6.38 -1.96 1.45
C GLU A 30 -5.24 -2.98 1.63
N LEU A 31 -4.66 -3.08 2.83
CA LEU A 31 -3.67 -4.12 3.15
C LEU A 31 -4.21 -5.52 2.93
N THR A 32 -5.45 -5.78 3.36
CA THR A 32 -6.11 -7.08 3.18
C THR A 32 -6.35 -7.36 1.69
N ARG A 33 -6.86 -6.36 0.95
CA ARG A 33 -7.13 -6.47 -0.49
C ARG A 33 -5.87 -6.79 -1.29
N GLN A 34 -4.75 -6.14 -0.98
CA GLN A 34 -3.48 -6.36 -1.67
C GLN A 34 -2.80 -7.67 -1.22
N GLY A 35 -2.85 -7.98 0.07
CA GLY A 35 -2.38 -9.27 0.59
C GLY A 35 -3.08 -10.46 -0.06
N ASN A 36 -4.40 -10.39 -0.26
CA ASN A 36 -5.16 -11.42 -0.97
C ASN A 36 -4.79 -11.55 -2.46
N GLN A 37 -4.20 -10.51 -3.06
CA GLN A 37 -3.65 -10.54 -4.42
C GLN A 37 -2.18 -11.00 -4.45
N GLY A 38 -1.59 -11.33 -3.30
CA GLY A 38 -0.22 -11.83 -3.17
C GLY A 38 0.83 -10.75 -2.94
N TRP A 39 0.46 -9.47 -2.80
CA TRP A 39 1.41 -8.39 -2.57
C TRP A 39 1.89 -8.35 -1.11
N GLU A 40 3.19 -8.13 -0.90
CA GLU A 40 3.81 -7.95 0.42
C GLU A 40 4.08 -6.47 0.67
N LEU A 41 3.58 -5.92 1.80
CA LEU A 41 3.85 -4.54 2.19
C LEU A 41 5.33 -4.38 2.56
N VAL A 42 5.98 -3.34 2.03
CA VAL A 42 7.38 -3.03 2.35
C VAL A 42 7.59 -1.63 2.91
N ASN A 43 6.67 -0.70 2.67
CA ASN A 43 6.74 0.63 3.24
C ASN A 43 5.37 1.30 3.35
N LEU A 44 5.27 2.27 4.25
CA LEU A 44 4.13 3.16 4.42
C LEU A 44 4.66 4.60 4.53
N ILE A 45 4.18 5.49 3.66
CA ILE A 45 4.58 6.90 3.62
C ILE A 45 3.40 7.76 4.08
N VAL A 46 3.61 8.56 5.12
CA VAL A 46 2.65 9.57 5.61
C VAL A 46 3.22 10.96 5.30
N PRO A 47 2.84 11.60 4.19
CA PRO A 47 3.52 12.82 3.73
C PRO A 47 3.26 14.03 4.64
N ALA A 48 1.99 14.23 5.02
CA ALA A 48 1.53 15.33 5.85
C ALA A 48 0.10 15.05 6.37
N PRO A 49 -0.40 15.78 7.39
CA PRO A 49 -1.79 15.70 7.81
C PRO A 49 -2.76 15.94 6.64
N ALA A 50 -3.89 15.21 6.65
CA ALA A 50 -4.94 15.26 5.62
C ALA A 50 -4.51 14.92 4.18
N GLN A 51 -3.29 14.43 3.96
CA GLN A 51 -2.85 13.86 2.69
C GLN A 51 -3.08 12.34 2.67
N PRO A 52 -3.21 11.71 1.49
CA PRO A 52 -3.23 10.25 1.39
C PRO A 52 -1.98 9.62 1.98
N ILE A 53 -2.16 8.47 2.61
CA ILE A 53 -1.03 7.57 2.88
C ILE A 53 -0.70 6.84 1.59
N VAL A 54 0.59 6.65 1.31
CA VAL A 54 1.04 5.77 0.23
C VAL A 54 1.57 4.46 0.82
N LEU A 55 0.94 3.36 0.45
CA LEU A 55 1.41 2.01 0.72
C LEU A 55 2.29 1.54 -0.44
N VAL A 56 3.46 0.97 -0.13
CA VAL A 56 4.38 0.42 -1.13
C VAL A 56 4.48 -1.08 -0.93
N PHE A 57 4.26 -1.83 -1.99
CA PHE A 57 4.29 -3.28 -2.00
C PHE A 57 5.31 -3.82 -3.01
N LYS A 58 5.75 -5.06 -2.79
CA LYS A 58 6.53 -5.87 -3.73
C LYS A 58 5.78 -7.17 -4.04
N PRO A 59 6.06 -7.84 -5.18
CA PRO A 59 5.53 -9.16 -5.44
C PRO A 59 6.06 -10.17 -4.41
N PRO A 60 5.36 -11.30 -4.20
CA PRO A 60 5.81 -12.33 -3.29
C PRO A 60 7.14 -12.95 -3.79
N GLN A 61 7.98 -13.38 -2.84
CA GLN A 61 9.30 -13.97 -3.12
C GLN A 61 9.22 -15.36 -3.73
#